data_AF-A0A3B3II70-F1
#
_entry.id   AF-A0A3B3II70-F1
#
_cell.length_a   1.000
_cell.length_b   1.000
_cell.length_c   1.000
_cell.angle_alpha   90.00
_cell.angle_beta   90.00
_cell.angle_gamma   90.00
#
_symmetry.space_group_name_H-M   'P 1'
#
loop_
_entity.id
_entity.type
_entity.pdbx_description
1 polymer ?
#
loop_
_entity_poly.entity_id
_entity_poly.type
_entity_poly.pdbx_seq_one_letter_code
_entity_poly.pdbx_strand_id
1 'polypeptide(L)'
;RQNGHRAGLESYRSGALSIYEIVDIIFSRMVIVEDVNSTIAGLWDVTQKKRLSILQGFQQGLTDRATALRLLESQACTGGICDPSSGEKLSLCDALKRGLVDEGLNQQLQPFEQAYNGIVDPLTGKTLTVSQAAQENLFPKNAAFRCIEFQLLTGGPIDPVTHDRVSPEEAIQRGLVDKVIASSLKDEKHHTKALSCPKTKRRMTFKEALERSVFDCHTGLRLLEATKLHGFGAKSTFHYVWLHRSKVGSEGANPRQSFDSSGSDAFTPQQRNREHFLFR
;
A
#
# COMPACT_ATOMS: atom_id res chain seq x y z
N ARG A 1 23.69 -5.77 -19.61
CA ARG A 1 23.82 -6.19 -18.19
C ARG A 1 24.02 -7.70 -18.02
N GLN A 2 23.16 -8.58 -18.57
CA GLN A 2 23.31 -10.06 -18.41
C GLN A 2 24.66 -10.65 -18.89
N ASN A 3 25.27 -10.13 -19.96
CA ASN A 3 26.55 -10.65 -20.48
C ASN A 3 27.73 -10.52 -19.51
N GLY A 4 27.73 -9.52 -18.62
CA GLY A 4 28.81 -9.30 -17.66
C GLY A 4 28.78 -10.26 -16.46
N HIS A 5 27.59 -10.77 -16.10
CA HIS A 5 27.43 -11.75 -15.03
C HIS A 5 27.91 -13.13 -15.48
N ARG A 6 27.60 -13.52 -16.72
CA ARG A 6 28.09 -14.77 -17.32
C ARG A 6 29.61 -14.80 -17.41
N ALA A 7 30.23 -13.73 -17.92
CA ALA A 7 31.67 -13.65 -18.04
C ALA A 7 32.39 -13.73 -16.68
N GLY A 8 31.89 -13.05 -15.65
CA GLY A 8 32.46 -13.15 -14.29
C GLY A 8 32.35 -14.55 -13.70
N LEU A 9 31.19 -15.20 -13.88
CA LEU A 9 30.96 -16.58 -13.40
C LEU A 9 31.83 -17.60 -14.13
N GLU A 10 32.07 -17.41 -15.43
CA GLU A 10 32.97 -18.24 -16.26
C GLU A 10 34.44 -18.06 -15.85
N SER A 11 34.87 -16.84 -15.55
CA SER A 11 36.21 -16.56 -15.02
C SER A 11 36.44 -17.14 -13.63
N TYR A 12 35.43 -17.20 -12.76
CA TYR A 12 35.52 -17.93 -11.48
C TYR A 12 35.56 -19.44 -11.69
N ARG A 13 34.71 -19.99 -12.57
CA ARG A 13 34.69 -21.43 -12.87
C ARG A 13 35.99 -21.95 -13.49
N SER A 14 36.70 -21.10 -14.22
CA SER A 14 38.02 -21.40 -14.78
C SER A 14 39.19 -21.18 -13.80
N GLY A 15 38.91 -20.72 -12.57
CA GLY A 15 39.93 -20.45 -11.55
C GLY A 15 40.73 -19.15 -11.77
N ALA A 16 40.35 -18.35 -12.77
CA ALA A 16 41.01 -17.07 -13.07
C ALA A 16 40.61 -15.95 -12.09
N LEU A 17 39.54 -16.14 -11.32
CA LEU A 17 39.13 -15.27 -10.22
C LEU A 17 38.98 -16.10 -8.94
N SER A 18 39.46 -15.56 -7.83
CA SER A 18 39.16 -16.07 -6.50
C SER A 18 37.70 -15.80 -6.12
N ILE A 19 37.22 -16.51 -5.08
CA ILE A 19 35.88 -16.28 -4.53
C ILE A 19 35.70 -14.83 -4.05
N TYR A 20 36.75 -14.20 -3.52
CA TYR A 20 36.69 -12.82 -3.06
C TYR A 20 36.60 -11.83 -4.22
N GLU A 21 37.37 -12.04 -5.31
CA GLU A 21 37.34 -11.16 -6.47
C GLU A 21 36.01 -11.23 -7.24
N ILE A 22 35.42 -12.42 -7.41
CA ILE A 22 34.09 -12.50 -8.00
C ILE A 22 33.03 -11.87 -7.09
N VAL A 23 33.16 -12.04 -5.77
CA VAL A 23 32.29 -11.39 -4.78
C VAL A 23 32.40 -9.88 -4.87
N ASP A 24 33.61 -9.32 -4.97
CA ASP A 24 33.85 -7.88 -5.14
C ASP A 24 33.34 -7.36 -6.49
N ILE A 25 33.51 -8.11 -7.59
CA ILE A 25 32.95 -7.75 -8.90
C ILE A 25 31.42 -7.74 -8.86
N ILE A 26 30.82 -8.71 -8.18
CA ILE A 26 29.36 -8.76 -7.99
C ILE A 26 28.92 -7.58 -7.13
N PHE A 27 29.51 -7.36 -5.95
CA PHE A 27 29.14 -6.27 -5.03
C PHE A 27 29.39 -4.88 -5.63
N SER A 28 30.49 -4.67 -6.34
CA SER A 28 30.81 -3.40 -7.01
C SER A 28 29.83 -3.09 -8.15
N ARG A 29 29.23 -4.12 -8.77
CA ARG A 29 28.18 -3.96 -9.79
C ARG A 29 26.77 -3.94 -9.19
N MET A 30 26.60 -4.43 -7.97
CA MET A 30 25.38 -4.42 -7.16
C MET A 30 25.28 -3.18 -6.25
N VAL A 31 25.96 -2.08 -6.59
CA VAL A 31 25.72 -0.80 -5.92
C VAL A 31 24.34 -0.30 -6.33
N ILE A 32 23.34 -0.80 -5.65
CA ILE A 32 21.96 -0.33 -5.73
C ILE A 32 21.92 0.90 -4.84
N VAL A 33 21.84 2.06 -5.48
CA VAL A 33 21.70 3.34 -4.81
C VAL A 33 20.29 3.43 -4.24
N GLU A 34 20.19 3.89 -3.00
CA GLU A 34 18.91 4.19 -2.38
C GLU A 34 18.16 5.23 -3.19
N ASP A 35 16.95 4.90 -3.65
CA ASP A 35 16.03 5.90 -4.19
C ASP A 35 15.62 6.80 -3.02
N VAL A 36 16.28 7.96 -2.92
CA VAL A 36 16.03 8.99 -1.89
C VAL A 36 14.55 9.40 -1.88
N ASN A 37 13.92 9.33 -3.05
CA ASN A 37 12.53 9.67 -3.30
C ASN A 37 11.59 8.45 -3.27
N SER A 38 12.09 7.29 -2.81
CA SER A 38 11.28 6.09 -2.66
C SER A 38 10.23 6.29 -1.59
N THR A 39 8.99 5.99 -1.94
CA THR A 39 7.95 5.73 -0.95
C THR A 39 8.14 4.35 -0.29
N ILE A 40 7.28 3.99 0.65
CA ILE A 40 7.24 2.65 1.25
C ILE A 40 6.70 1.69 0.20
N ALA A 41 7.57 0.84 -0.35
CA ALA A 41 7.25 -0.08 -1.43
C ALA A 41 6.58 -1.38 -0.96
N GLY A 42 6.81 -1.77 0.29
CA GLY A 42 6.36 -3.07 0.79
C GLY A 42 6.59 -3.22 2.28
N LEU A 43 6.39 -4.45 2.76
CA LEU A 43 6.68 -4.83 4.13
C LEU A 43 7.88 -5.78 4.19
N TRP A 44 8.67 -5.63 5.25
CA TRP A 44 9.70 -6.59 5.61
C TRP A 44 9.21 -7.45 6.77
N ASP A 45 8.89 -8.72 6.51
CA ASP A 45 8.55 -9.66 7.58
C ASP A 45 9.83 -10.04 8.33
N VAL A 46 9.97 -9.49 9.55
CA VAL A 46 11.14 -9.69 10.40
C VAL A 46 11.28 -11.15 10.84
N THR A 47 10.16 -11.89 10.92
CA THR A 47 10.13 -13.30 11.35
C THR A 47 10.55 -14.25 10.25
N GLN A 48 9.98 -14.06 9.04
CA GLN A 48 10.26 -14.92 7.88
C GLN A 48 11.46 -14.44 7.07
N LYS A 49 12.01 -13.26 7.38
CA LYS A 49 13.06 -12.58 6.59
C LYS A 49 12.67 -12.47 5.12
N LYS A 50 11.42 -12.04 4.88
CA LYS A 50 10.81 -12.04 3.55
C LYS A 50 10.23 -10.67 3.21
N ARG A 51 10.42 -10.26 1.95
CA ARG A 51 9.76 -9.10 1.33
C ARG A 51 8.33 -9.47 0.97
N LEU A 52 7.39 -8.64 1.36
CA LEU A 52 5.98 -8.82 1.06
C LEU A 52 5.43 -7.58 0.38
N SER A 53 4.59 -7.77 -0.64
CA SER A 53 3.76 -6.67 -1.15
C SER A 53 2.80 -6.21 -0.05
N ILE A 54 2.31 -4.97 -0.17
CA ILE A 54 1.36 -4.43 0.81
C ILE A 54 0.09 -5.29 0.88
N LEU A 55 -0.41 -5.76 -0.27
CA LEU A 55 -1.56 -6.68 -0.32
C LEU A 55 -1.27 -8.02 0.36
N GLN A 56 -0.11 -8.64 0.11
CA GLN A 56 0.28 -9.88 0.77
C GLN A 56 0.38 -9.69 2.29
N GLY A 57 0.96 -8.57 2.72
CA GLY A 57 1.04 -8.20 4.13
C GLY A 57 -0.34 -8.06 4.78
N PHE A 58 -1.27 -7.41 4.08
CA PHE A 58 -2.66 -7.27 4.53
C PHE A 58 -3.37 -8.62 4.62
N GLN A 59 -3.29 -9.45 3.59
CA GLN A 59 -3.90 -10.79 3.55
C GLN A 59 -3.37 -11.72 4.66
N GLN A 60 -2.09 -11.54 5.02
CA GLN A 60 -1.46 -12.29 6.10
C GLN A 60 -1.68 -11.69 7.49
N GLY A 61 -2.45 -10.60 7.62
CA GLY A 61 -2.76 -9.94 8.89
C GLY A 61 -1.58 -9.19 9.53
N LEU A 62 -0.52 -8.90 8.76
CA LEU A 62 0.62 -8.12 9.24
C LEU A 62 0.27 -6.63 9.39
N THR A 63 -0.60 -6.12 8.51
CA THR A 63 -1.09 -4.74 8.52
C THR A 63 -2.61 -4.71 8.44
N ASP A 64 -3.24 -3.68 8.97
CA ASP A 64 -4.67 -3.44 8.85
C ASP A 64 -5.02 -2.78 7.50
N ARG A 65 -6.32 -2.81 7.15
CA ARG A 65 -6.82 -2.30 5.86
C ARG A 65 -6.53 -0.81 5.68
N ALA A 66 -6.68 -0.01 6.74
CA ALA A 66 -6.50 1.45 6.63
C ALA A 66 -5.05 1.79 6.28
N THR A 67 -4.09 1.18 7.00
CA THR A 67 -2.65 1.33 6.71
C THR A 67 -2.31 0.80 5.33
N ALA A 68 -2.76 -0.39 4.95
CA ALA A 68 -2.49 -0.97 3.63
C ALA A 68 -2.95 -0.04 2.50
N LEU A 69 -4.17 0.50 2.62
CA LEU A 69 -4.70 1.43 1.63
C LEU A 69 -3.88 2.73 1.58
N ARG A 70 -3.49 3.32 2.72
CA ARG A 70 -2.65 4.54 2.71
C ARG A 70 -1.29 4.31 2.05
N LEU A 71 -0.65 3.16 2.31
CA LEU A 71 0.63 2.83 1.68
C LEU A 71 0.46 2.67 0.17
N LEU A 72 -0.58 1.97 -0.30
CA LEU A 72 -0.86 1.83 -1.73
C LEU A 72 -1.25 3.16 -2.40
N GLU A 73 -2.02 4.02 -1.73
CA GLU A 73 -2.32 5.38 -2.21
C GLU A 73 -1.04 6.18 -2.43
N SER A 74 -0.08 6.09 -1.50
CA SER A 74 1.21 6.76 -1.65
C SER A 74 2.03 6.25 -2.82
N GLN A 75 1.98 4.95 -3.11
CA GLN A 75 2.65 4.35 -4.26
C GLN A 75 2.03 4.84 -5.57
N ALA A 76 0.70 4.77 -5.68
CA ALA A 76 -0.03 5.24 -6.85
C ALA A 76 0.23 6.73 -7.14
N CYS A 77 0.26 7.59 -6.11
CA CYS A 77 0.52 9.03 -6.26
C CYS A 77 1.99 9.41 -6.52
N THR A 78 2.94 8.46 -6.46
CA THR A 78 4.40 8.74 -6.58
C THR A 78 5.11 7.90 -7.65
N GLY A 79 4.36 7.31 -8.58
CA GLY A 79 4.92 6.62 -9.75
C GLY A 79 4.30 5.29 -10.10
N GLY A 80 3.46 4.73 -9.23
CA GLY A 80 2.79 3.45 -9.45
C GLY A 80 3.02 2.46 -8.33
N ILE A 81 2.35 1.31 -8.42
CA ILE A 81 2.41 0.27 -7.39
C ILE A 81 3.76 -0.43 -7.45
N CYS A 82 4.45 -0.47 -6.30
CA CYS A 82 5.76 -1.08 -6.20
C CYS A 82 5.65 -2.60 -6.08
N ASP A 83 6.45 -3.31 -6.84
CA ASP A 83 6.71 -4.73 -6.66
C ASP A 83 8.01 -4.91 -5.85
N PRO A 84 7.92 -5.26 -4.55
CA PRO A 84 9.11 -5.42 -3.71
C PRO A 84 9.94 -6.66 -4.05
N SER A 85 9.52 -7.51 -4.99
CA SER A 85 10.31 -8.64 -5.46
C SER A 85 11.22 -8.29 -6.63
N SER A 86 10.75 -7.43 -7.54
CA SER A 86 11.47 -7.02 -8.74
C SER A 86 12.10 -5.63 -8.66
N GLY A 87 11.61 -4.77 -7.77
CA GLY A 87 12.01 -3.36 -7.70
C GLY A 87 11.22 -2.45 -8.64
N GLU A 88 10.32 -2.99 -9.46
CA GLU A 88 9.58 -2.23 -10.47
C GLU A 88 8.42 -1.43 -9.87
N LYS A 89 8.14 -0.26 -10.43
CA LYS A 89 6.90 0.51 -10.22
C LYS A 89 5.98 0.24 -11.41
N LEU A 90 4.75 -0.16 -11.15
CA LEU A 90 3.80 -0.63 -12.16
C LEU A 90 2.57 0.24 -12.22
N SER A 91 1.97 0.34 -13.41
CA SER A 91 0.60 0.86 -13.55
C SER A 91 -0.37 0.05 -12.70
N LEU A 92 -1.49 0.64 -12.29
CA LEU A 92 -2.55 -0.09 -11.57
C LEU A 92 -3.05 -1.30 -12.36
N CYS A 93 -3.18 -1.14 -13.68
CA CYS A 93 -3.59 -2.23 -14.57
C CYS A 93 -2.62 -3.41 -14.50
N ASP A 94 -1.30 -3.16 -14.57
CA ASP A 94 -0.31 -4.22 -14.54
C ASP A 94 -0.10 -4.79 -13.13
N ALA A 95 -0.24 -3.95 -12.10
CA ALA A 95 -0.24 -4.38 -10.71
C ALA A 95 -1.41 -5.33 -10.41
N LEU A 96 -2.59 -5.10 -10.99
CA LEU A 96 -3.74 -6.00 -10.90
C LEU A 96 -3.44 -7.35 -11.57
N LYS A 97 -2.87 -7.34 -12.78
CA LYS A 97 -2.47 -8.58 -13.49
C LYS A 97 -1.43 -9.40 -12.72
N ARG A 98 -0.50 -8.72 -12.03
CA ARG A 98 0.52 -9.36 -11.19
C ARG A 98 0.02 -9.71 -9.77
N GLY A 99 -1.23 -9.41 -9.43
CA GLY A 99 -1.81 -9.71 -8.12
C GLY A 99 -1.20 -8.90 -6.97
N LEU A 100 -0.66 -7.71 -7.24
CA LEU A 100 -0.17 -6.78 -6.22
C LEU A 100 -1.30 -5.93 -5.61
N VAL A 101 -2.40 -5.79 -6.33
CA VAL A 101 -3.67 -5.19 -5.90
C VAL A 101 -4.83 -6.09 -6.30
N ASP A 102 -5.94 -6.02 -5.57
CA ASP A 102 -7.20 -6.67 -5.93
C ASP A 102 -8.15 -5.69 -6.64
N GLU A 103 -9.25 -6.17 -7.22
CA GLU A 103 -10.21 -5.31 -7.96
C GLU A 103 -10.79 -4.19 -7.09
N GLY A 104 -11.05 -4.46 -5.82
CA GLY A 104 -11.60 -3.48 -4.88
C GLY A 104 -10.61 -2.37 -4.56
N LEU A 105 -9.34 -2.69 -4.38
CA LEU A 105 -8.24 -1.73 -4.21
C LEU A 105 -7.98 -0.98 -5.52
N ASN A 106 -8.03 -1.66 -6.66
CA ASN A 106 -7.83 -1.04 -7.98
C ASN A 106 -8.81 0.12 -8.20
N GLN A 107 -10.10 -0.08 -7.90
CA GLN A 107 -11.11 0.99 -7.97
C GLN A 107 -10.82 2.14 -6.99
N GLN A 108 -10.36 1.83 -5.79
CA GLN A 108 -10.04 2.84 -4.77
C GLN A 108 -8.78 3.66 -5.09
N LEU A 109 -7.83 3.07 -5.84
CA LEU A 109 -6.54 3.67 -6.14
C LEU A 109 -6.54 4.45 -7.46
N GLN A 110 -7.53 4.25 -8.34
CA GLN A 110 -7.61 4.95 -9.63
C GLN A 110 -7.47 6.48 -9.54
N PRO A 111 -8.09 7.19 -8.58
CA PRO A 111 -7.88 8.64 -8.43
C PRO A 111 -6.42 9.00 -8.10
N PHE A 112 -5.70 8.13 -7.39
CA PHE A 112 -4.32 8.36 -6.98
C PHE A 112 -3.35 8.16 -8.16
N GLU A 113 -3.62 7.21 -9.04
CA GLU A 113 -2.87 7.06 -10.30
C GLU A 113 -3.13 8.26 -11.23
N GLN A 114 -4.37 8.75 -11.31
CA GLN A 114 -4.67 10.00 -12.05
C GLN A 114 -3.96 11.20 -11.46
N ALA A 115 -3.82 11.28 -10.13
CA ALA A 115 -3.05 12.32 -9.48
C ALA A 115 -1.55 12.31 -9.84
N TYR A 116 -1.00 11.15 -10.24
CA TYR A 116 0.37 11.05 -10.78
C TYR A 116 0.44 11.36 -12.28
N ASN A 117 -0.52 10.86 -13.07
CA ASN A 117 -0.57 11.06 -14.53
C ASN A 117 -1.14 12.42 -14.97
N GLY A 118 -1.73 13.17 -14.05
CA GLY A 118 -2.44 14.41 -14.31
C GLY A 118 -3.95 14.24 -14.47
N ILE A 119 -4.68 15.26 -14.03
CA ILE A 119 -6.14 15.28 -14.04
C ILE A 119 -6.59 16.19 -15.18
N VAL A 120 -7.26 15.64 -16.17
CA VAL A 120 -7.74 16.42 -17.32
C VAL A 120 -9.00 17.17 -16.94
N ASP A 121 -8.96 18.49 -17.07
CA ASP A 121 -10.16 19.33 -16.94
C ASP A 121 -11.10 19.09 -18.13
N PRO A 122 -12.34 18.64 -17.91
CA PRO A 122 -13.29 18.36 -18.98
C PRO A 122 -13.71 19.60 -19.76
N LEU A 123 -13.60 20.81 -19.18
CA LEU A 123 -14.01 22.06 -19.82
C LEU A 123 -12.91 22.64 -20.70
N THR A 124 -11.67 22.63 -20.22
CA THR A 124 -10.54 23.26 -20.92
C THR A 124 -9.64 22.27 -21.66
N GLY A 125 -9.76 20.97 -21.39
CA GLY A 125 -8.88 19.93 -21.91
C GLY A 125 -7.46 19.99 -21.36
N LYS A 126 -7.17 20.86 -20.39
CA LYS A 126 -5.85 21.02 -19.80
C LYS A 126 -5.58 19.95 -18.75
N THR A 127 -4.35 19.44 -18.72
CA THR A 127 -3.87 18.56 -17.65
C THR A 127 -3.50 19.41 -16.45
N LEU A 128 -4.21 19.21 -15.34
CA LEU A 128 -4.03 19.91 -14.07
C LEU A 128 -3.22 19.07 -13.09
N THR A 129 -2.49 19.76 -12.20
CA THR A 129 -1.90 19.11 -11.02
C THR A 129 -2.97 18.78 -9.98
N VAL A 130 -2.62 17.94 -9.00
CA VAL A 130 -3.51 17.58 -7.88
C VAL A 130 -4.03 18.81 -7.13
N SER A 131 -3.17 19.81 -6.90
CA SER A 131 -3.56 21.03 -6.17
C SER A 131 -4.55 21.86 -7.00
N GLN A 132 -4.30 22.02 -8.30
CA GLN A 132 -5.16 22.76 -9.21
C GLN A 132 -6.52 22.08 -9.37
N ALA A 133 -6.53 20.76 -9.59
CA ALA A 133 -7.75 19.98 -9.67
C ALA A 133 -8.57 20.02 -8.38
N ALA A 134 -7.93 20.12 -7.21
CA ALA A 134 -8.62 20.29 -5.93
C ALA A 134 -9.25 21.69 -5.76
N GLN A 135 -8.65 22.73 -6.34
CA GLN A 135 -9.21 24.09 -6.35
C GLN A 135 -10.43 24.17 -7.26
N GLU A 136 -10.37 23.54 -8.42
CA GLU A 136 -11.48 23.43 -9.39
C GLU A 136 -12.54 22.39 -8.99
N ASN A 137 -12.42 21.76 -7.81
CA ASN A 137 -13.29 20.70 -7.30
C ASN A 137 -13.42 19.47 -8.24
N LEU A 138 -12.44 19.26 -9.12
CA LEU A 138 -12.30 18.09 -9.98
C LEU A 138 -11.70 16.89 -9.22
N PHE A 139 -11.10 17.13 -8.04
CA PHE A 139 -10.53 16.09 -7.20
C PHE A 139 -10.94 16.25 -5.73
N PRO A 140 -11.24 15.15 -4.98
CA PRO A 140 -11.61 15.24 -3.58
C PRO A 140 -10.51 15.87 -2.73
N LYS A 141 -10.80 16.98 -2.05
CA LYS A 141 -9.82 17.77 -1.26
C LYS A 141 -9.03 16.93 -0.24
N ASN A 142 -9.69 15.98 0.43
CA ASN A 142 -9.03 15.08 1.38
C ASN A 142 -8.02 14.14 0.71
N ALA A 143 -8.32 13.66 -0.49
CA ALA A 143 -7.39 12.82 -1.26
C ALA A 143 -6.25 13.67 -1.84
N ALA A 144 -6.56 14.88 -2.32
CA ALA A 144 -5.56 15.82 -2.82
C ALA A 144 -4.51 16.14 -1.75
N PHE A 145 -4.96 16.48 -0.53
CA PHE A 145 -4.08 16.79 0.58
C PHE A 145 -3.10 15.63 0.87
N ARG A 146 -3.58 14.39 0.86
CA ARG A 146 -2.73 13.21 1.06
C ARG A 146 -1.73 13.00 -0.08
N CYS A 147 -2.13 13.16 -1.34
CA CYS A 147 -1.19 13.02 -2.45
C CYS A 147 -0.11 14.10 -2.42
N ILE A 148 -0.47 15.34 -2.10
CA ILE A 148 0.50 16.43 -1.91
C ILE A 148 1.43 16.10 -0.75
N GLU A 149 0.92 15.60 0.38
CA GLU A 149 1.73 15.12 1.51
C GLU A 149 2.72 14.03 1.09
N PHE A 150 2.25 12.99 0.38
CA PHE A 150 3.10 11.88 -0.07
C PHE A 150 4.20 12.36 -1.03
N GLN A 151 3.85 13.22 -1.99
CA GLN A 151 4.82 13.75 -2.95
C GLN A 151 5.87 14.62 -2.26
N LEU A 152 5.47 15.54 -1.37
CA LEU A 152 6.39 16.39 -0.62
C LEU A 152 7.36 15.57 0.25
N LEU A 153 6.85 14.58 0.99
CA LEU A 153 7.67 13.72 1.85
C LEU A 153 8.63 12.81 1.07
N THR A 154 8.40 12.62 -0.23
CA THR A 154 9.23 11.78 -1.10
C THR A 154 10.05 12.58 -2.10
N GLY A 155 10.25 13.89 -1.88
CA GLY A 155 11.18 14.70 -2.68
C GLY A 155 10.56 15.91 -3.39
N GLY A 156 9.25 16.12 -3.29
CA GLY A 156 8.57 17.29 -3.82
C GLY A 156 7.40 16.97 -4.75
N PRO A 157 6.60 17.99 -5.12
CA PRO A 157 5.46 17.83 -6.01
C PRO A 157 5.88 17.33 -7.39
N ILE A 158 5.02 16.52 -8.00
CA ILE A 158 5.29 15.91 -9.31
C ILE A 158 4.55 16.72 -10.38
N ASP A 159 5.27 17.09 -11.44
CA ASP A 159 4.66 17.66 -12.64
C ASP A 159 4.05 16.53 -13.48
N PRO A 160 2.74 16.54 -13.75
CA PRO A 160 2.07 15.47 -14.47
C PRO A 160 2.47 15.34 -15.95
N VAL A 161 3.09 16.38 -16.53
CA VAL A 161 3.48 16.36 -17.95
C VAL A 161 4.90 15.80 -18.13
N THR A 162 5.84 16.25 -17.29
CA THR A 162 7.24 15.82 -17.37
C THR A 162 7.53 14.60 -16.50
N HIS A 163 6.67 14.30 -15.52
CA HIS A 163 6.87 13.34 -14.44
C HIS A 163 8.11 13.63 -13.57
N ASP A 164 8.70 14.82 -13.71
CA ASP A 164 9.81 15.27 -12.89
C ASP A 164 9.31 15.80 -11.55
N ARG A 165 10.14 15.63 -10.52
CA ARG A 165 9.89 16.26 -9.22
C ARG A 165 10.39 17.68 -9.24
N VAL A 166 9.54 18.59 -8.79
CA VAL A 166 9.83 20.01 -8.68
C VAL A 166 10.15 20.33 -7.21
N SER A 167 11.11 21.21 -6.97
CA SER A 167 11.39 21.67 -5.61
C SER A 167 10.14 22.33 -5.00
N PRO A 168 9.89 22.21 -3.69
CA PRO A 168 8.69 22.79 -3.10
C PRO A 168 8.63 24.31 -3.25
N GLU A 169 9.76 25.01 -3.24
CA GLU A 169 9.84 26.45 -3.47
C GLU A 169 9.42 26.83 -4.89
N GLU A 170 9.93 26.10 -5.89
CA GLU A 170 9.58 26.31 -7.29
C GLU A 170 8.13 25.91 -7.61
N ALA A 171 7.63 24.84 -6.97
CA ALA A 171 6.25 24.40 -7.11
C ALA A 171 5.26 25.47 -6.62
N ILE A 172 5.59 26.21 -5.57
CA ILE A 172 4.78 27.34 -5.10
C ILE A 172 4.84 28.51 -6.11
N GLN A 173 6.02 28.83 -6.64
CA GLN A 173 6.18 29.91 -7.63
C GLN A 173 5.42 29.63 -8.94
N ARG A 174 5.43 28.38 -9.40
CA ARG A 174 4.71 27.92 -10.59
C ARG A 174 3.21 27.66 -10.33
N GLY A 175 2.74 27.79 -9.10
CA GLY A 175 1.34 27.52 -8.73
C GLY A 175 0.94 26.05 -8.85
N LEU A 176 1.89 25.11 -8.77
CA LEU A 176 1.65 23.67 -8.77
C LEU A 176 1.08 23.19 -7.43
N VAL A 177 1.44 23.87 -6.34
CA VAL A 177 0.94 23.64 -4.98
C VAL A 177 0.61 24.98 -4.32
N ASP A 178 -0.52 25.02 -3.63
CA ASP A 178 -0.91 26.19 -2.84
C ASP A 178 0.07 26.44 -1.68
N LYS A 179 0.50 27.70 -1.51
CA LYS A 179 1.37 28.14 -0.42
C LYS A 179 0.79 27.79 0.96
N VAL A 180 -0.54 27.86 1.12
CA VAL A 180 -1.20 27.53 2.39
C VAL A 180 -1.02 26.04 2.69
N ILE A 181 -1.33 25.16 1.73
CA ILE A 181 -1.19 23.70 1.88
C ILE A 181 0.27 23.32 2.13
N ALA A 182 1.21 23.88 1.36
CA ALA A 182 2.63 23.63 1.52
C ALA A 182 3.15 24.08 2.90
N SER A 183 2.67 25.21 3.42
CA SER A 183 3.06 25.70 4.75
C SER A 183 2.46 24.83 5.85
N SER A 184 1.20 24.41 5.73
CA SER A 184 0.58 23.48 6.68
C SER A 184 1.30 22.13 6.73
N LEU A 185 1.73 21.59 5.59
CA LEU A 185 2.45 20.31 5.53
C LEU A 185 3.90 20.38 6.01
N LYS A 186 4.46 21.58 6.19
CA LYS A 186 5.77 21.76 6.83
C LYS A 186 5.71 21.63 8.35
N ASP A 187 4.55 21.90 8.98
CA ASP A 187 4.39 21.78 10.43
C ASP A 187 3.97 20.35 10.80
N GLU A 188 4.76 19.72 11.68
CA GLU A 188 4.56 18.33 12.07
C GLU A 188 3.20 18.06 12.71
N LYS A 189 2.60 19.09 13.31
CA LYS A 189 1.28 19.00 13.97
C LYS A 189 0.14 18.71 13.01
N HIS A 190 0.30 19.03 11.72
CA HIS A 190 -0.73 18.82 10.71
C HIS A 190 -0.68 17.41 10.08
N HIS A 191 0.38 16.64 10.33
CA HIS A 191 0.44 15.25 9.89
C HIS A 191 -0.53 14.38 10.70
N THR A 192 -1.52 13.82 10.01
CA THR A 192 -2.47 12.91 10.64
C THR A 192 -1.79 11.57 10.90
N LYS A 193 -1.88 11.06 12.14
CA LYS A 193 -1.45 9.70 12.50
C LYS A 193 -2.39 8.65 11.90
N ALA A 194 -2.40 8.51 10.58
CA ALA A 194 -3.33 7.68 9.82
C ALA A 194 -2.91 6.20 9.69
N LEU A 195 -1.68 5.87 10.07
CA LEU A 195 -1.13 4.53 9.94
C LEU A 195 -1.07 3.82 11.29
N SER A 196 -1.13 2.49 11.26
CA SER A 196 -0.80 1.61 12.38
C SER A 196 0.51 0.89 12.08
N CYS A 197 1.50 1.03 12.95
CA CYS A 197 2.81 0.39 12.77
C CYS A 197 2.63 -1.14 12.71
N PRO A 198 3.01 -1.82 11.61
CA PRO A 198 2.84 -3.27 11.48
C PRO A 198 3.56 -4.08 12.57
N LYS A 199 4.70 -3.57 13.07
CA LYS A 199 5.51 -4.16 14.14
C LYS A 199 4.98 -3.90 15.56
N THR A 200 4.57 -2.67 15.88
CA THR A 200 4.22 -2.26 17.27
C THR A 200 2.72 -2.02 17.50
N LYS A 201 1.91 -2.00 16.44
CA LYS A 201 0.48 -1.64 16.41
C LYS A 201 0.14 -0.24 16.95
N ARG A 202 1.14 0.61 17.18
CA ARG A 202 0.95 2.01 17.59
C ARG A 202 0.61 2.88 16.38
N ARG A 203 -0.22 3.89 16.60
CA ARG A 203 -0.57 4.90 15.58
C ARG A 203 0.65 5.75 15.23
N MET A 204 0.85 5.99 13.94
CA MET A 204 1.98 6.77 13.42
C MET A 204 1.60 7.60 12.19
N THR A 205 2.38 8.64 11.90
CA THR A 205 2.24 9.46 10.69
C THR A 205 2.92 8.77 9.50
N PHE A 206 2.66 9.26 8.28
CA PHE A 206 3.35 8.77 7.09
C PHE A 206 4.85 9.11 7.11
N LYS A 207 5.21 10.32 7.56
CA LYS A 207 6.60 10.75 7.78
C LYS A 207 7.35 9.80 8.72
N GLU A 208 6.77 9.51 9.88
CA GLU A 208 7.35 8.55 10.85
C GLU A 208 7.53 7.15 10.23
N ALA A 209 6.69 6.77 9.26
CA ALA A 209 6.78 5.47 8.58
C ALA A 209 7.92 5.42 7.56
N LEU A 210 8.17 6.53 6.85
CA LEU A 210 9.35 6.68 6.00
C LEU A 210 10.64 6.61 6.82
N GLU A 211 10.71 7.34 7.93
CA GLU A 211 11.88 7.37 8.83
C GLU A 211 12.19 6.01 9.46
N ARG A 212 11.16 5.21 9.75
CA ARG A 212 11.31 3.85 10.30
C ARG A 212 11.44 2.76 9.25
N SER A 213 11.30 3.10 7.98
CA SER A 213 11.46 2.12 6.91
C SER A 213 12.91 1.68 6.79
N VAL A 214 13.10 0.44 6.38
CA VAL A 214 14.42 -0.16 6.18
C VAL A 214 14.70 -0.17 4.69
N PHE A 215 15.93 0.24 4.34
CA PHE A 215 16.43 0.16 2.98
C PHE A 215 16.69 -1.30 2.58
N ASP A 216 16.10 -1.73 1.46
CA ASP A 216 16.39 -3.02 0.87
C ASP A 216 17.45 -2.89 -0.22
N CYS A 217 18.68 -3.28 0.12
CA CYS A 217 19.82 -3.22 -0.79
C CYS A 217 19.70 -4.09 -2.04
N HIS A 218 18.68 -4.96 -2.15
CA HIS A 218 18.47 -5.80 -3.34
C HIS A 218 17.56 -5.15 -4.38
N THR A 219 16.65 -4.29 -3.97
CA THR A 219 15.68 -3.65 -4.87
C THR A 219 15.84 -2.13 -4.94
N GLY A 220 16.54 -1.54 -3.96
CA GLY A 220 16.70 -0.09 -3.86
C GLY A 220 15.52 0.60 -3.20
N LEU A 221 14.54 -0.18 -2.73
CA LEU A 221 13.27 0.30 -2.20
C LEU A 221 13.27 0.36 -0.67
N ARG A 222 12.35 1.17 -0.13
CA ARG A 222 12.08 1.24 1.31
C ARG A 222 10.99 0.25 1.72
N LEU A 223 11.24 -0.55 2.75
CA LEU A 223 10.28 -1.52 3.28
C LEU A 223 9.96 -1.22 4.75
N LEU A 224 8.68 -1.29 5.12
CA LEU A 224 8.26 -1.09 6.51
C LEU A 224 8.33 -2.41 7.28
N GLU A 225 9.01 -2.43 8.42
CA GLU A 225 9.10 -3.64 9.22
C GLU A 225 7.75 -4.10 9.76
N ALA A 226 7.47 -5.39 9.61
CA ALA A 226 6.27 -6.03 10.07
C ALA A 226 6.59 -7.32 10.82
N THR A 227 5.75 -7.66 11.79
CA THR A 227 5.91 -8.89 12.60
C THR A 227 4.52 -9.43 12.91
N LYS A 228 4.31 -10.73 12.67
CA LYS A 228 3.10 -11.40 13.18
C LYS A 228 3.24 -11.48 14.69
N LEU A 229 2.31 -10.84 15.40
CA LEU A 229 2.14 -11.13 16.82
C LEU A 229 1.65 -12.58 16.91
N HIS A 230 2.44 -13.44 17.57
CA HIS A 230 2.03 -14.79 17.92
C HIS A 230 0.95 -14.68 19.02
N GLY A 231 -0.26 -14.28 18.64
CA GLY A 231 -1.42 -14.31 19.51
C GLY A 231 -1.92 -15.74 19.62
N PHE A 232 -1.53 -16.45 20.68
CA PHE A 232 -2.36 -17.52 21.21
C PHE A 232 -3.71 -16.90 21.60
N GLY A 233 -4.79 -17.30 20.91
CA GLY A 233 -6.17 -16.96 21.30
C GLY A 233 -6.92 -16.07 20.32
N ALA A 234 -8.06 -16.60 19.86
CA ALA A 234 -9.07 -16.00 18.98
C ALA A 234 -8.65 -15.72 17.53
N LYS A 235 -8.92 -16.70 16.66
CA LYS A 235 -9.10 -16.46 15.22
C LYS A 235 -10.19 -15.39 15.06
N SER A 236 -9.78 -14.19 14.69
CA SER A 236 -10.66 -13.05 14.42
C SER A 236 -11.77 -13.44 13.43
N THR A 237 -13.03 -13.33 13.86
CA THR A 237 -14.26 -13.66 13.13
C THR A 237 -14.42 -12.91 11.80
N PHE A 238 -13.57 -11.91 11.53
CA PHE A 238 -13.58 -11.10 10.33
C PHE A 238 -13.04 -11.81 9.07
N HIS A 239 -12.37 -12.97 9.20
CA HIS A 239 -11.97 -13.77 8.03
C HIS A 239 -13.18 -14.37 7.29
N TYR A 240 -14.30 -14.63 7.98
CA TYR A 240 -15.50 -15.23 7.38
C TYR A 240 -16.33 -14.23 6.55
N VAL A 241 -16.29 -12.93 6.87
CA VAL A 241 -17.11 -11.92 6.19
C VAL A 241 -16.62 -11.64 4.76
N TRP A 242 -15.33 -11.85 4.47
CA TRP A 242 -14.78 -11.62 3.13
C TRP A 242 -15.03 -12.80 2.17
N LEU A 243 -14.95 -14.04 2.66
CA LEU A 243 -15.26 -15.24 1.87
C LEU A 243 -16.73 -15.35 1.43
N HIS A 244 -17.67 -14.77 2.20
CA HIS A 244 -19.09 -14.81 1.86
C HIS A 244 -19.57 -13.69 0.93
N ARG A 245 -18.80 -12.61 0.74
CA ARG A 245 -19.23 -11.48 -0.12
C ARG A 245 -18.87 -11.66 -1.60
N SER A 246 -17.94 -12.55 -1.92
CA SER A 246 -17.57 -12.87 -3.31
C SER A 246 -18.46 -13.94 -3.97
N LYS A 247 -19.44 -14.50 -3.24
CA LYS A 247 -20.36 -15.54 -3.77
C LYS A 247 -21.82 -15.10 -3.95
N VAL A 248 -22.18 -13.86 -3.63
CA VAL A 248 -23.57 -13.35 -3.78
C VAL A 248 -23.63 -12.27 -4.88
N GLY A 249 -23.07 -12.59 -6.04
CA GLY A 249 -23.05 -11.73 -7.23
C GLY A 249 -23.34 -12.47 -8.53
N SER A 250 -23.88 -13.69 -8.47
CA SER A 250 -24.35 -14.44 -9.64
C SER A 250 -25.42 -15.43 -9.20
N GLU A 251 -26.67 -14.97 -9.18
CA GLU A 251 -27.85 -15.65 -9.74
C GLU A 251 -29.09 -14.85 -9.38
N GLY A 252 -29.72 -14.28 -10.41
CA GLY A 252 -31.04 -13.69 -10.32
C GLY A 252 -32.13 -14.73 -10.56
N ALA A 253 -33.32 -14.38 -10.07
CA ALA A 253 -34.65 -14.87 -10.45
C ALA A 253 -35.32 -15.99 -9.61
N ASN A 254 -36.14 -15.49 -8.67
CA ASN A 254 -37.56 -15.78 -8.42
C ASN A 254 -37.96 -16.83 -7.34
N PRO A 255 -38.83 -16.44 -6.36
CA PRO A 255 -39.36 -17.32 -5.33
C PRO A 255 -40.78 -17.81 -5.65
N ARG A 256 -41.09 -19.08 -5.37
CA ARG A 256 -42.46 -19.56 -5.02
C ARG A 256 -42.48 -21.05 -4.64
N GLN A 257 -43.06 -21.31 -3.46
CA GLN A 257 -43.86 -22.49 -3.03
C GLN A 257 -43.13 -23.85 -3.01
N SER A 258 -43.36 -24.81 -2.11
CA SER A 258 -44.12 -25.00 -0.85
C SER A 258 -43.94 -26.48 -0.47
N PHE A 259 -44.03 -26.82 0.83
CA PHE A 259 -44.29 -28.19 1.36
C PHE A 259 -43.15 -29.25 1.16
N ASP A 260 -42.85 -30.20 2.05
CA ASP A 260 -43.51 -30.66 3.26
C ASP A 260 -42.55 -31.47 4.19
N SER A 261 -43.07 -31.70 5.37
CA SER A 261 -42.68 -32.36 6.61
C SER A 261 -42.15 -33.81 6.56
N SER A 262 -41.18 -34.13 7.45
CA SER A 262 -41.03 -35.37 8.25
C SER A 262 -39.67 -35.29 8.95
N GLY A 263 -39.45 -35.60 10.22
CA GLY A 263 -40.24 -36.15 11.32
C GLY A 263 -39.26 -36.35 12.49
N SER A 264 -39.73 -36.03 13.71
CA SER A 264 -39.39 -36.67 15.01
C SER A 264 -37.91 -36.78 15.44
N ASP A 265 -37.46 -36.33 16.61
CA ASP A 265 -37.99 -36.70 17.92
C ASP A 265 -37.77 -35.64 19.01
N ALA A 266 -38.74 -35.63 19.93
CA ALA A 266 -38.88 -34.80 21.11
C ALA A 266 -37.95 -35.24 22.25
N PHE A 267 -37.59 -34.33 23.15
CA PHE A 267 -37.56 -34.56 24.61
C PHE A 267 -37.39 -33.23 25.38
N THR A 268 -38.49 -32.76 25.96
CA THR A 268 -38.63 -32.05 27.27
C THR A 268 -40.03 -32.45 27.79
N PRO A 269 -40.46 -32.27 29.07
CA PRO A 269 -39.98 -31.30 30.08
C PRO A 269 -40.05 -31.75 31.56
N GLN A 270 -39.48 -30.97 32.48
CA GLN A 270 -40.02 -30.73 33.85
C GLN A 270 -39.25 -29.57 34.50
N GLN A 271 -39.84 -28.37 34.57
CA GLN A 271 -40.66 -27.82 35.66
C GLN A 271 -39.88 -27.33 36.90
N ARG A 272 -39.95 -25.99 37.08
CA ARG A 272 -40.21 -25.25 38.33
C ARG A 272 -39.09 -25.20 39.39
N ASN A 273 -38.46 -24.03 39.53
CA ASN A 273 -38.80 -23.13 40.65
C ASN A 273 -38.20 -21.72 40.50
N ARG A 274 -39.00 -20.77 40.99
CA ARG A 274 -38.73 -19.33 41.19
C ARG A 274 -37.58 -19.11 42.18
N GLU A 275 -36.85 -18.00 42.05
CA GLU A 275 -36.86 -16.80 42.93
C GLU A 275 -35.89 -15.75 42.32
N HIS A 276 -36.36 -14.58 41.88
CA HIS A 276 -36.17 -13.28 42.54
C HIS A 276 -34.75 -13.00 43.08
N PHE A 277 -33.99 -12.07 42.47
CA PHE A 277 -33.73 -10.74 43.05
C PHE A 277 -32.96 -9.82 42.08
N LEU A 278 -33.30 -8.55 42.17
CA LEU A 278 -32.88 -7.40 41.38
C LEU A 278 -31.63 -6.69 41.94
N PHE A 279 -31.00 -5.89 41.08
CA PHE A 279 -30.20 -4.67 41.34
C PHE A 279 -28.88 -4.77 42.12
N ARG A 280 -27.77 -4.58 41.41
CA ARG A 280 -26.93 -3.37 41.51
C ARG A 280 -26.04 -3.19 40.30
#